data_AF-A0A2S4Y4M7-F1
#
_entry.id   AF-A0A2S4Y4M7-F1
#
_cell.length_a   1.000
_cell.length_b   1.000
_cell.length_c   1.000
_cell.angle_alpha   90.00
_cell.angle_beta   90.00
_cell.angle_gamma   90.00
#
_symmetry.space_group_name_H-M   'P 1'
#
loop_
_entity.id
_entity.type
_entity.pdbx_description
1 polymer ?
#
loop_
_entity_poly.entity_id
_entity_poly.type
_entity_poly.pdbx_seq_one_letter_code
_entity_poly.pdbx_strand_id
1 'polypeptide(L)'
;MTGLRERVVLGVRPRDGRTLVPPVEYDPVTAEEIRDLVEVAPTGTVTTWAWNHETPRGQPLATPFAWVLVKLDGADTALLHALDAPGPEAVRTGLRVRIRWAEERSGAITDIACFEPYDGEPARPAGHDGEFADAITGIVAPARLDYTYSPGRAQCAYIGALAGRRTVGERCPTCRKVYVPPRGACFTCGVATHEQVDVGPRGTVTTFCIVNIKAKNLDIEVPYVYAHIALDGADLALHGRIGGIPYDQVRMGLRVEPVWTEGARHPDHCRPTGEPDADYDSYKELL
;
A
#
# COMPACT_ATOMS: atom_id res chain seq x y z
N MET A 1 3.30 -11.58 18.12
CA MET A 1 2.80 -10.31 18.70
C MET A 1 1.56 -10.44 19.58
N THR A 2 0.99 -11.64 19.76
CA THR A 2 -0.09 -11.86 20.73
C THR A 2 0.27 -11.46 22.16
N GLY A 3 1.54 -11.65 22.56
CA GLY A 3 2.01 -11.20 23.87
C GLY A 3 1.70 -9.73 24.17
N LEU A 4 1.98 -8.82 23.23
CA LEU A 4 1.70 -7.39 23.43
C LEU A 4 0.20 -7.12 23.63
N ARG A 5 -0.65 -7.84 22.90
CA ARG A 5 -2.11 -7.75 23.09
C ARG A 5 -2.52 -8.19 24.50
N GLU A 6 -1.89 -9.23 25.04
CA GLU A 6 -2.14 -9.74 26.39
C GLU A 6 -1.33 -9.05 27.50
N ARG A 7 -0.59 -7.95 27.19
CA ARG A 7 0.29 -7.21 28.11
C ARG A 7 1.52 -7.98 28.60
N VAL A 8 1.99 -8.91 27.77
CA VAL A 8 3.18 -9.73 28.01
C VAL A 8 4.26 -9.31 27.01
N VAL A 9 5.43 -8.93 27.51
CA VAL A 9 6.58 -8.63 26.65
C VAL A 9 7.44 -9.88 26.55
N LEU A 10 7.60 -10.38 25.33
CA LEU A 10 8.42 -11.57 25.03
C LEU A 10 9.67 -11.14 24.28
N GLY A 11 10.82 -11.66 24.72
CA GLY A 11 12.07 -11.70 23.96
C GLY A 11 12.38 -13.13 23.49
N VAL A 12 13.54 -13.30 22.87
CA VAL A 12 14.08 -14.61 22.50
C VAL A 12 15.45 -14.85 23.13
N ARG A 13 15.79 -16.10 23.39
CA ARG A 13 17.10 -16.49 23.91
C ARG A 13 17.90 -17.28 22.87
N PRO A 14 18.96 -16.71 22.26
CA PRO A 14 19.89 -17.48 21.43
C PRO A 14 20.74 -18.41 22.30
N ARG A 15 21.50 -19.30 21.65
CA ARG A 15 22.40 -20.25 22.34
C ARG A 15 23.47 -19.59 23.21
N ASP A 16 23.81 -18.34 22.91
CA ASP A 16 24.75 -17.54 23.70
C ASP A 16 24.20 -17.11 25.07
N GLY A 17 22.92 -17.38 25.34
CA GLY A 17 22.25 -17.11 26.61
C GLY A 17 21.75 -15.68 26.80
N ARG A 18 21.96 -14.79 25.83
CA ARG A 18 21.44 -13.41 25.87
C ARG A 18 19.92 -13.40 25.71
N THR A 19 19.26 -12.34 26.16
CA THR A 19 17.82 -12.14 25.88
C THR A 19 17.63 -10.98 24.90
N LEU A 20 17.18 -11.27 23.68
CA LEU A 20 16.96 -10.26 22.64
C LEU A 20 15.52 -9.76 22.65
N VAL A 21 15.38 -8.44 22.71
CA VAL A 21 14.12 -7.68 22.62
C VAL A 21 14.32 -6.47 21.68
N PRO A 22 13.47 -6.27 20.67
CA PRO A 22 12.35 -7.12 20.26
C PRO A 22 12.80 -8.53 19.83
N PRO A 23 11.90 -9.53 19.89
CA PRO A 23 12.22 -10.90 19.51
C PRO A 23 12.54 -10.97 18.02
N VAL A 24 13.56 -11.77 17.66
CA VAL A 24 14.02 -11.98 16.29
C VAL A 24 14.01 -13.48 15.97
N GLU A 25 13.74 -13.84 14.71
CA GLU A 25 13.61 -15.24 14.28
C GLU A 25 14.98 -15.94 14.14
N TYR A 26 16.04 -15.16 13.89
CA TYR A 26 17.39 -15.67 13.68
C TYR A 26 18.39 -14.88 14.52
N ASP A 27 19.42 -15.57 15.00
CA ASP A 27 20.55 -14.94 15.68
C ASP A 27 21.31 -14.02 14.70
N PRO A 28 21.48 -12.72 15.00
CA PRO A 28 22.15 -11.78 14.10
C PRO A 28 23.66 -12.08 13.90
N VAL A 29 24.27 -12.89 14.77
CA VAL A 29 25.68 -13.27 14.69
C VAL A 29 25.85 -14.63 14.01
N THR A 30 25.05 -15.62 14.41
CA THR A 30 25.23 -17.02 13.96
C THR A 30 24.28 -17.44 12.84
N ALA A 31 23.23 -16.66 12.58
CA ALA A 31 22.13 -16.98 11.67
C ALA A 31 21.35 -18.28 12.02
N GLU A 32 21.54 -18.82 13.23
CA GLU A 32 20.76 -19.95 13.71
C GLU A 32 19.31 -19.52 14.03
N GLU A 33 18.37 -20.42 13.77
CA GLU A 33 16.95 -20.20 14.09
C GLU A 33 16.73 -20.23 15.62
N ILE A 34 15.97 -19.26 16.14
CA ILE A 34 15.64 -19.15 17.56
C ILE A 34 14.14 -19.34 17.74
N ARG A 35 13.75 -20.24 18.65
CA ARG A 35 12.33 -20.53 18.95
C ARG A 35 11.94 -20.29 20.41
N ASP A 36 12.92 -20.18 21.29
CA ASP A 36 12.70 -20.09 22.73
C ASP A 36 12.28 -18.67 23.12
N LEU A 37 10.99 -18.49 23.38
CA LEU A 37 10.41 -17.26 23.89
C LEU A 37 10.61 -17.15 25.40
N VAL A 38 10.93 -15.94 25.85
CA VAL A 38 11.16 -15.64 27.26
C VAL A 38 10.46 -14.33 27.62
N GLU A 39 9.65 -14.35 28.68
CA GLU A 39 9.05 -13.13 29.21
C GLU A 39 10.10 -12.21 29.87
N VAL A 40 10.03 -10.92 29.53
CA VAL A 40 10.82 -9.85 30.16
C VAL A 40 9.92 -8.88 30.89
N ALA A 41 10.49 -8.13 31.85
CA ALA A 41 9.70 -7.20 32.64
C ALA A 41 9.17 -6.04 31.78
N PRO A 42 7.98 -5.51 32.09
CA PRO A 42 7.46 -4.28 31.46
C PRO A 42 8.14 -3.00 31.99
N THR A 43 9.16 -3.14 32.85
CA THR A 43 9.99 -2.04 33.37
C THR A 43 11.38 -2.08 32.74
N GLY A 44 12.02 -0.91 32.62
CA GLY A 44 13.35 -0.83 32.02
C GLY A 44 14.07 0.50 32.28
N THR A 45 15.26 0.61 31.70
CA THR A 45 16.12 1.79 31.81
C THR A 45 16.36 2.41 30.43
N VAL A 46 16.24 3.73 30.33
CA VAL A 46 16.61 4.50 29.13
C VAL A 46 18.13 4.48 28.94
N THR A 47 18.59 3.99 27.80
CA THR A 47 20.02 3.91 27.44
C THR A 47 20.47 5.13 26.62
N THR A 48 19.61 5.62 25.73
CA THR A 48 19.81 6.85 24.96
C THR A 48 18.46 7.39 24.50
N TRP A 49 18.41 8.67 24.12
CA TRP A 49 17.17 9.35 23.78
C TRP A 49 17.38 10.51 22.81
N ALA A 50 16.32 10.89 22.09
CA ALA A 50 16.24 12.08 21.26
C ALA A 50 14.87 12.74 21.43
N TRP A 51 14.86 14.07 21.59
CA TRP A 51 13.61 14.81 21.75
C TRP A 51 12.93 15.08 20.41
N ASN A 52 11.62 14.86 20.34
CA ASN A 52 10.81 15.17 19.18
C ASN A 52 9.91 16.40 19.48
N HIS A 53 10.29 17.56 18.96
CA HIS A 53 9.60 18.83 19.19
C HIS A 53 8.26 18.94 18.46
N GLU A 54 8.16 18.35 17.28
CA GLU A 54 6.98 18.43 16.43
C GLU A 54 6.36 17.04 16.28
N THR A 55 5.03 16.96 16.32
CA THR A 55 4.29 15.70 16.18
C THR A 55 3.52 15.68 14.86
N PRO A 56 4.18 15.31 13.74
CA PRO A 56 3.47 15.03 12.51
C PRO A 56 2.37 13.98 12.69
N ARG A 57 1.42 13.95 11.77
CA ARG A 57 0.35 12.94 11.76
C ARG A 57 0.93 11.52 11.75
N GLY A 58 0.40 10.65 12.61
CA GLY A 58 0.79 9.23 12.67
C GLY A 58 1.88 8.91 13.70
N GLN A 59 2.30 9.86 14.52
CA GLN A 59 3.19 9.62 15.66
C GLN A 59 2.44 8.94 16.84
N PRO A 60 3.15 8.22 17.74
CA PRO A 60 2.52 7.54 18.88
C PRO A 60 1.79 8.47 19.85
N LEU A 61 2.26 9.71 20.01
CA LEU A 61 1.69 10.72 20.90
C LEU A 61 1.36 11.99 20.11
N ALA A 62 0.29 12.68 20.52
CA ALA A 62 -0.13 13.95 19.92
C ALA A 62 0.67 15.16 20.42
N THR A 63 1.34 15.03 21.57
CA THR A 63 2.18 16.06 22.19
C THR A 63 3.67 15.75 21.99
N PRO A 64 4.55 16.76 22.05
CA PRO A 64 6.01 16.54 22.02
C PRO A 64 6.43 15.47 23.03
N PHE A 65 7.37 14.61 22.62
CA PHE A 65 7.79 13.44 23.38
C PHE A 65 9.23 13.07 23.07
N ALA A 66 9.80 12.10 23.79
CA ALA A 66 11.14 11.59 23.50
C ALA A 66 11.10 10.22 22.82
N TRP A 67 11.88 10.02 21.78
CA TRP A 67 12.25 8.69 21.31
C TRP A 67 13.35 8.14 22.19
N VAL A 68 13.15 6.94 22.74
CA VAL A 68 14.08 6.32 23.71
C VAL A 68 14.45 4.90 23.29
N LEU A 69 15.71 4.53 23.51
CA LEU A 69 16.11 3.12 23.55
C LEU A 69 16.02 2.62 24.98
N VAL A 70 15.06 1.74 25.27
CA VAL A 70 14.82 1.19 26.61
C VAL A 70 15.37 -0.23 26.68
N LYS A 71 16.31 -0.45 27.60
CA LYS A 71 16.72 -1.81 27.99
C LYS A 71 15.77 -2.30 29.08
N LEU A 72 14.88 -3.23 28.73
CA LEU A 72 13.94 -3.84 29.67
C LEU A 72 14.68 -4.73 30.69
N ASP A 73 14.13 -4.84 31.89
CA ASP A 73 14.73 -5.70 32.91
C ASP A 73 14.59 -7.17 32.50
N GLY A 74 15.72 -7.87 32.39
CA GLY A 74 15.79 -9.23 31.85
C GLY A 74 16.14 -9.30 30.35
N ALA A 75 16.23 -8.17 29.66
CA ALA A 75 16.71 -8.08 28.28
C ALA A 75 18.18 -7.64 28.21
N ASP A 76 18.88 -8.03 27.13
CA ASP A 76 20.25 -7.59 26.82
C ASP A 76 20.31 -6.50 25.76
N THR A 77 19.30 -6.41 24.89
CA THR A 77 19.15 -5.37 23.87
C THR A 77 18.12 -4.31 24.28
N ALA A 78 18.09 -3.21 23.52
CA ALA A 78 17.17 -2.10 23.77
C ALA A 78 16.06 -2.04 22.72
N LEU A 79 14.84 -1.75 23.19
CA LEU A 79 13.66 -1.50 22.37
C LEU A 79 13.54 0.00 22.10
N LEU A 80 13.39 0.40 20.84
CA LEU A 80 13.05 1.77 20.47
C LEU A 80 11.55 2.00 20.68
N HIS A 81 11.18 3.01 21.47
CA HIS A 81 9.78 3.42 21.60
C HIS A 81 9.63 4.87 22.10
N ALA A 82 8.40 5.38 22.11
CA ALA A 82 8.09 6.71 22.63
C ALA A 82 8.09 6.73 24.18
N LEU A 83 8.63 7.78 24.78
CA LEU A 83 8.54 8.13 26.20
C LEU A 83 7.70 9.41 26.34
N ASP A 84 6.62 9.33 27.10
CA ASP A 84 5.81 10.46 27.51
C ASP A 84 6.50 11.19 28.67
N ALA A 85 6.93 12.43 28.42
CA ALA A 85 7.64 13.27 29.38
C ALA A 85 7.22 14.74 29.18
N PRO A 86 7.18 15.55 30.24
CA PRO A 86 6.70 16.94 30.17
C PRO A 86 7.61 17.86 29.34
N GLY A 87 8.90 17.51 29.21
CA GLY A 87 9.89 18.31 28.50
C GLY A 87 11.25 17.59 28.39
N PRO A 88 12.17 18.08 27.55
CA PRO A 88 13.48 17.46 27.34
C PRO A 88 14.33 17.41 28.61
N GLU A 89 14.17 18.36 29.53
CA GLU A 89 14.87 18.41 30.82
C GLU A 89 14.48 17.26 31.77
N ALA A 90 13.31 16.65 31.56
CA ALA A 90 12.86 15.50 32.34
C ALA A 90 13.44 14.16 31.85
N VAL A 91 14.11 14.15 30.69
CA VAL A 91 14.65 12.93 30.07
C VAL A 91 16.15 12.86 30.26
N ARG A 92 16.65 11.71 30.75
CA ARG A 92 18.08 11.46 30.93
C ARG A 92 18.41 9.99 30.72
N THR A 93 19.65 9.72 30.32
CA THR A 93 20.19 8.36 30.33
C THR A 93 20.20 7.81 31.76
N GLY A 94 19.76 6.57 31.93
CA GLY A 94 19.58 5.96 33.24
C GLY A 94 18.19 6.19 33.86
N LEU A 95 17.30 6.97 33.22
CA LEU A 95 15.93 7.14 33.68
C LEU A 95 15.19 5.79 33.70
N ARG A 96 14.50 5.52 34.81
CA ARG A 96 13.65 4.34 34.98
C ARG A 96 12.27 4.60 34.41
N VAL A 97 11.78 3.62 33.66
CA VAL A 97 10.52 3.73 32.93
C VAL A 97 9.73 2.43 33.01
N ARG A 98 8.42 2.54 32.79
CA ARG A 98 7.51 1.40 32.62
C ARG A 98 6.66 1.57 31.37
N ILE A 99 6.19 0.45 30.83
CA ILE A 99 5.23 0.43 29.72
C ILE A 99 3.87 0.95 30.19
N ARG A 100 3.33 1.93 29.47
CA ARG A 100 1.91 2.26 29.45
C ARG A 100 1.27 1.55 28.26
N TRP A 101 0.40 0.60 28.55
CA TRP A 101 -0.36 -0.14 27.53
C TRP A 101 -1.48 0.72 26.94
N ALA A 102 -1.75 0.55 25.65
CA ALA A 102 -2.91 1.15 24.99
C ALA A 102 -4.23 0.56 25.53
N GLU A 103 -5.30 1.34 25.47
CA GLU A 103 -6.65 0.90 25.86
C GLU A 103 -7.13 -0.23 24.94
N GLU A 104 -7.08 0.02 23.64
CA GLU A 104 -7.36 -0.95 22.58
C GLU A 104 -6.05 -1.58 22.10
N ARG A 105 -6.01 -2.91 22.03
CA ARG A 105 -4.82 -3.69 21.67
C ARG A 105 -5.16 -4.64 20.53
N SER A 106 -4.36 -4.59 19.48
CA SER A 106 -4.62 -5.27 18.20
C SER A 106 -3.53 -6.25 17.79
N GLY A 107 -2.46 -6.37 18.57
CA GLY A 107 -1.30 -7.19 18.25
C GLY A 107 -0.26 -6.45 17.42
N ALA A 108 0.00 -5.19 17.71
CA ALA A 108 1.04 -4.40 17.07
C ALA A 108 1.97 -3.77 18.12
N ILE A 109 3.13 -3.25 17.71
CA ILE A 109 4.04 -2.54 18.63
C ILE A 109 3.35 -1.34 19.31
N THR A 110 2.32 -0.78 18.68
CA THR A 110 1.48 0.31 19.20
C THR A 110 0.55 -0.12 20.33
N ASP A 111 0.46 -1.41 20.66
CA ASP A 111 -0.20 -1.88 21.89
C ASP A 111 0.53 -1.37 23.14
N ILE A 112 1.83 -1.07 23.01
CA ILE A 112 2.56 -0.20 23.93
C ILE A 112 2.24 1.23 23.49
N ALA A 113 1.41 1.96 24.24
CA ALA A 113 1.08 3.34 23.92
C ALA A 113 2.33 4.22 24.00
N CYS A 114 3.08 4.10 25.10
CA CYS A 114 4.39 4.70 25.30
C CYS A 114 5.04 4.13 26.57
N PHE A 115 6.25 4.60 26.88
CA PHE A 115 6.84 4.51 28.22
C PHE A 115 6.49 5.75 29.03
N GLU A 116 6.48 5.60 30.36
CA GLU A 116 6.37 6.70 31.31
C GLU A 116 7.41 6.55 32.43
N PRO A 117 7.89 7.66 33.05
CA PRO A 117 8.80 7.60 34.18
C PRO A 117 8.24 6.75 35.32
N TYR A 118 9.10 5.97 35.97
CA TYR A 118 8.70 5.03 37.01
C TYR A 118 9.75 4.93 38.12
N ASP A 119 9.34 5.28 39.34
CA ASP A 119 10.20 5.24 40.54
C ASP A 119 9.90 4.05 41.47
N GLY A 120 9.09 3.09 41.03
CA GLY A 120 8.74 1.90 41.82
C GLY A 120 9.70 0.73 41.63
N GLU A 121 9.42 -0.37 42.32
CA GLU A 121 10.23 -1.59 42.22
C GLU A 121 10.09 -2.27 40.85
N PRO A 122 11.16 -2.92 40.33
CA PRO A 122 11.09 -3.67 39.09
C PRO A 122 9.97 -4.71 39.13
N ALA A 123 9.11 -4.69 38.10
CA ALA A 123 8.09 -5.72 37.97
C ALA A 123 8.77 -7.06 37.66
N ARG A 124 8.40 -8.13 38.37
CA ARG A 124 8.88 -9.47 38.04
C ARG A 124 7.99 -10.08 36.97
N PRO A 125 8.55 -10.66 35.90
CA PRO A 125 7.79 -11.45 34.94
C PRO A 125 6.99 -12.55 35.64
N ALA A 126 5.75 -12.78 35.20
CA ALA A 126 4.89 -13.82 35.76
C ALA A 126 5.30 -15.22 35.29
N GLY A 127 6.05 -15.30 34.20
CA GLY A 127 6.43 -16.53 33.51
C GLY A 127 5.37 -16.86 32.46
N HIS A 128 5.72 -16.71 31.20
CA HIS A 128 4.88 -17.09 30.05
C HIS A 128 5.71 -17.87 29.04
N ASP A 129 5.18 -18.98 28.54
CA ASP A 129 5.84 -19.91 27.60
C ASP A 129 5.74 -19.48 26.12
N GLY A 130 4.81 -18.57 25.83
CA GLY A 130 4.59 -18.00 24.50
C GLY A 130 3.40 -18.63 23.76
N GLU A 131 2.71 -19.58 24.38
CA GLU A 131 1.48 -20.16 23.84
C GLU A 131 0.26 -19.32 24.24
N PHE A 132 -0.52 -18.91 23.25
CA PHE A 132 -1.72 -18.10 23.47
C PHE A 132 -2.94 -18.80 22.86
N ALA A 133 -4.03 -18.89 23.61
CA ALA A 133 -5.26 -19.56 23.18
C ALA A 133 -5.88 -18.92 21.92
N ASP A 134 -5.74 -17.60 21.75
CA ASP A 134 -6.18 -16.85 20.57
C ASP A 134 -4.98 -16.16 19.90
N ALA A 135 -4.16 -16.95 19.20
CA ALA A 135 -2.95 -16.45 18.56
C ALA A 135 -3.25 -15.54 17.36
N ILE A 136 -2.49 -14.44 17.24
CA ILE A 136 -2.62 -13.48 16.15
C ILE A 136 -1.79 -14.01 14.98
N THR A 137 -2.47 -14.29 13.87
CA THR A 137 -1.86 -14.93 12.67
C THR A 137 -1.38 -13.94 11.61
N GLY A 138 -1.71 -12.66 11.75
CA GLY A 138 -1.30 -11.62 10.82
C GLY A 138 -1.50 -10.22 11.37
N ILE A 139 -0.80 -9.27 10.78
CA ILE A 139 -0.93 -7.84 11.09
C ILE A 139 -1.23 -7.04 9.84
N VAL A 140 -2.01 -5.98 10.01
CA VAL A 140 -2.26 -5.00 8.96
C VAL A 140 -1.38 -3.79 9.23
N ALA A 141 -0.24 -3.72 8.54
CA ALA A 141 0.62 -2.54 8.56
C ALA A 141 0.15 -1.57 7.46
N PRO A 142 -0.36 -0.37 7.80
CA PRO A 142 -0.76 0.60 6.78
C PRO A 142 0.48 1.13 6.06
N ALA A 143 0.61 0.83 4.77
CA ALA A 143 1.61 1.43 3.91
C ALA A 143 1.03 2.67 3.21
N ARG A 144 1.73 3.80 3.28
CA ARG A 144 1.38 5.04 2.60
C ARG A 144 2.55 5.51 1.76
N LEU A 145 2.28 5.90 0.52
CA LEU A 145 3.24 6.55 -0.37
C LEU A 145 2.67 7.89 -0.81
N ASP A 146 3.28 8.98 -0.34
CA ASP A 146 3.00 10.33 -0.82
C ASP A 146 3.97 10.64 -1.95
N TYR A 147 3.46 10.82 -3.16
CA TYR A 147 4.27 11.20 -4.32
C TYR A 147 3.58 12.30 -5.11
N THR A 148 4.37 13.28 -5.56
CA THR A 148 3.91 14.27 -6.53
C THR A 148 4.17 13.73 -7.92
N TYR A 149 3.10 13.45 -8.67
CA TYR A 149 3.20 13.06 -10.07
C TYR A 149 3.10 14.27 -10.98
N SER A 150 4.14 14.51 -11.79
CA SER A 150 4.13 15.53 -12.84
C SER A 150 4.03 14.85 -14.20
N PRO A 151 2.86 14.88 -14.87
CA PRO A 151 2.73 14.30 -16.20
C PRO A 151 3.66 14.99 -17.21
N GLY A 152 4.21 14.22 -18.14
CA GLY A 152 4.99 14.76 -19.26
C GLY A 152 4.11 15.45 -20.31
N ARG A 153 4.71 16.18 -21.27
CA ARG A 153 4.02 16.92 -22.35
C ARG A 153 2.90 16.12 -23.01
N ALA A 154 3.19 14.89 -23.45
CA ALA A 154 2.24 14.04 -24.16
C ALA A 154 1.01 13.70 -23.29
N GLN A 155 1.24 13.38 -22.02
CA GLN A 155 0.17 13.05 -21.08
C GLN A 155 -0.64 14.28 -20.67
N CYS A 156 0.00 15.43 -20.46
CA CYS A 156 -0.72 16.69 -20.22
C CYS A 156 -1.68 17.00 -21.37
N ALA A 157 -1.22 16.88 -22.61
CA ALA A 157 -2.05 17.11 -23.79
C ALA A 157 -3.19 16.09 -23.90
N TYR A 158 -2.93 14.81 -23.63
CA TYR A 158 -3.96 13.77 -23.60
C TYR A 158 -5.04 14.04 -22.55
N ILE A 159 -4.66 14.35 -21.31
CA ILE A 159 -5.60 14.66 -20.22
C ILE A 159 -6.41 15.93 -20.57
N GLY A 160 -5.76 16.94 -21.16
CA GLY A 160 -6.44 18.14 -21.67
C GLY A 160 -7.46 17.82 -22.76
N ALA A 161 -7.13 16.93 -23.71
CA ALA A 161 -8.05 16.49 -24.74
C ALA A 161 -9.24 15.69 -24.19
N LEU A 162 -8.99 14.81 -23.20
CA LEU A 162 -10.03 14.04 -22.52
C LEU A 162 -11.03 14.96 -21.80
N ALA A 163 -10.56 16.06 -21.19
CA ALA A 163 -11.47 17.06 -20.61
C ALA A 163 -12.39 17.71 -21.67
N GLY A 164 -11.95 17.77 -22.93
CA GLY A 164 -12.75 18.18 -24.08
C GLY A 164 -13.52 17.05 -24.76
N ARG A 165 -13.62 15.86 -24.14
CA ARG A 165 -14.27 14.65 -24.70
C ARG A 165 -13.65 14.15 -26.00
N ARG A 166 -12.37 14.42 -26.22
CA ARG A 166 -11.60 13.91 -27.36
C ARG A 166 -10.51 12.96 -26.88
N THR A 167 -10.26 11.92 -27.65
CA THR A 167 -9.16 11.00 -27.39
C THR A 167 -8.07 11.27 -28.42
N VAL A 168 -6.85 11.55 -27.95
CA VAL A 168 -5.70 11.80 -28.82
C VAL A 168 -4.62 10.76 -28.54
N GLY A 169 -4.04 10.21 -29.60
CA GLY A 169 -2.83 9.40 -29.56
C GLY A 169 -1.63 10.16 -30.11
N GLU A 170 -0.44 9.59 -29.93
CA GLU A 170 0.76 10.06 -30.62
C GLU A 170 1.26 9.03 -31.63
N ARG A 171 1.57 9.49 -32.84
CA ARG A 171 2.06 8.67 -33.95
C ARG A 171 3.58 8.62 -33.97
N CYS A 172 4.12 7.42 -34.16
CA CYS A 172 5.54 7.22 -34.39
C CYS A 172 5.96 7.64 -35.81
N PRO A 173 7.02 8.46 -35.98
CA PRO A 173 7.49 8.85 -37.30
C PRO A 173 8.09 7.66 -38.10
N THR A 174 8.57 6.62 -37.42
CA THR A 174 9.21 5.46 -38.04
C THR A 174 8.22 4.35 -38.36
N CYS A 175 7.56 3.78 -37.34
CA CYS A 175 6.65 2.64 -37.53
C CYS A 175 5.19 3.05 -37.80
N ARG A 176 4.88 4.36 -37.79
CA ARG A 176 3.53 4.91 -38.01
C ARG A 176 2.45 4.47 -37.02
N LYS A 177 2.77 3.63 -36.03
CA LYS A 177 1.87 3.22 -34.96
C LYS A 177 1.43 4.40 -34.10
N VAL A 178 0.17 4.40 -33.69
CA VAL A 178 -0.50 5.41 -32.87
C VAL A 178 -0.76 4.84 -31.48
N TYR A 179 -0.15 5.45 -30.45
CA TYR A 179 -0.27 4.98 -29.07
C TYR A 179 -1.25 5.82 -28.26
N VAL A 180 -2.08 5.13 -27.48
CA VAL A 180 -3.07 5.71 -26.57
C VAL A 180 -3.04 4.90 -25.26
N PRO A 181 -2.86 5.53 -24.08
CA PRO A 181 -2.49 6.93 -23.87
C PRO A 181 -1.06 7.20 -24.36
N PRO A 182 -0.77 8.40 -24.89
CA PRO A 182 0.57 8.71 -25.39
C PRO A 182 1.56 8.91 -24.25
N ARG A 183 2.80 8.42 -24.45
CA ARG A 183 3.91 8.56 -23.48
C ARG A 183 4.99 9.54 -23.91
N GLY A 184 4.96 10.05 -25.15
CA GLY A 184 6.03 10.88 -25.73
C GLY A 184 7.15 10.08 -26.40
N ALA A 185 7.05 8.75 -26.43
CA ALA A 185 8.01 7.87 -27.11
C ALA A 185 7.32 6.59 -27.63
N CYS A 186 7.85 6.05 -28.71
CA CYS A 186 7.42 4.79 -29.29
C CYS A 186 8.05 3.62 -28.54
N PHE A 187 7.23 2.69 -28.03
CA PHE A 187 7.71 1.50 -27.30
C PHE A 187 8.50 0.52 -28.18
N THR A 188 8.23 0.51 -29.50
CA THR A 188 8.87 -0.41 -30.43
C THR A 188 10.20 0.13 -30.95
N CYS A 189 10.25 1.40 -31.34
CA CYS A 189 11.42 2.01 -31.97
C CYS A 189 12.30 2.82 -31.00
N GLY A 190 11.80 3.14 -29.80
CA GLY A 190 12.52 3.98 -28.82
C GLY A 190 12.67 5.44 -29.22
N VAL A 191 12.01 5.89 -30.29
CA VAL A 191 12.08 7.28 -30.78
C VAL A 191 11.00 8.16 -30.14
N ALA A 192 11.29 9.46 -30.00
CA ALA A 192 10.34 10.42 -29.50
C ALA A 192 9.15 10.58 -30.46
N THR A 193 7.95 10.71 -29.90
CA THR A 193 6.71 10.95 -30.65
C THR A 193 6.22 12.37 -30.41
N HIS A 194 5.83 13.05 -31.49
CA HIS A 194 5.42 14.46 -31.45
C HIS A 194 4.12 14.74 -32.21
N GLU A 195 3.77 13.90 -33.17
CA GLU A 195 2.57 14.05 -34.00
C GLU A 195 1.35 13.54 -33.23
N GLN A 196 0.41 14.44 -32.92
CA GLN A 196 -0.86 14.07 -32.30
C GLN A 196 -1.89 13.71 -33.35
N VAL A 197 -2.66 12.66 -33.08
CA VAL A 197 -3.70 12.13 -33.95
C VAL A 197 -4.97 11.93 -33.12
N ASP A 198 -6.10 12.48 -33.56
CA ASP A 198 -7.39 12.17 -32.95
C ASP A 198 -7.79 10.73 -33.28
N VAL A 199 -8.24 9.98 -32.27
CA VAL A 199 -8.63 8.57 -32.35
C VAL A 199 -10.00 8.35 -31.74
N GLY A 200 -10.72 7.33 -32.22
CA GLY A 200 -12.07 7.03 -31.74
C GLY A 200 -13.13 8.06 -32.20
N PRO A 201 -14.25 8.23 -31.47
CA PRO A 201 -14.50 7.71 -30.12
C PRO A 201 -14.87 6.22 -30.07
N ARG A 202 -15.23 5.61 -31.20
CA ARG A 202 -15.61 4.19 -31.25
C ARG A 202 -14.37 3.28 -31.13
N GLY A 203 -14.59 2.07 -30.63
CA GLY A 203 -13.58 1.03 -30.55
C GLY A 203 -14.18 -0.38 -30.58
N THR A 204 -13.30 -1.36 -30.71
CA THR A 204 -13.62 -2.80 -30.73
C THR A 204 -13.11 -3.46 -29.46
N VAL A 205 -13.94 -4.30 -28.83
CA VAL A 205 -13.50 -5.20 -27.74
C VAL A 205 -12.61 -6.30 -28.33
N THR A 206 -11.32 -6.29 -27.99
CA THR A 206 -10.38 -7.33 -28.45
C THR A 206 -10.44 -8.55 -27.55
N THR A 207 -10.37 -8.35 -26.23
CA THR A 207 -10.48 -9.39 -25.20
C THR A 207 -11.18 -8.83 -23.96
N PHE A 208 -11.70 -9.69 -23.08
CA PHE A 208 -12.42 -9.27 -21.88
C PHE A 208 -12.29 -10.28 -20.74
N CYS A 209 -12.52 -9.80 -19.51
CA CYS A 209 -12.62 -10.61 -18.31
C CYS A 209 -13.88 -10.24 -17.51
N ILE A 210 -14.50 -11.27 -16.92
CA ILE A 210 -15.66 -11.12 -16.04
C ILE A 210 -15.16 -11.11 -14.60
N VAL A 211 -15.35 -10.00 -13.92
CA VAL A 211 -14.90 -9.82 -12.54
C VAL A 211 -16.02 -10.23 -11.58
N ASN A 212 -15.80 -11.36 -10.92
CA ASN A 212 -16.71 -11.95 -9.93
C ASN A 212 -16.35 -11.61 -8.49
N ILE A 213 -15.19 -11.00 -8.26
CA ILE A 213 -14.71 -10.61 -6.93
C ILE A 213 -14.36 -9.13 -6.97
N LYS A 214 -15.02 -8.37 -6.10
CA LYS A 214 -14.91 -6.92 -6.03
C LYS A 214 -13.66 -6.50 -5.26
N ALA A 215 -12.90 -5.56 -5.82
CA ALA A 215 -11.85 -4.88 -5.07
C ALA A 215 -12.46 -4.04 -3.93
N LYS A 216 -11.81 -4.02 -2.76
CA LYS A 216 -12.22 -3.20 -1.61
C LYS A 216 -12.42 -1.74 -2.05
N ASN A 217 -13.54 -1.14 -1.65
CA ASN A 217 -13.91 0.27 -1.89
C ASN A 217 -14.28 0.66 -3.34
N LEU A 218 -14.46 -0.28 -4.26
CA LEU A 218 -15.08 0.04 -5.54
C LEU A 218 -16.61 0.15 -5.34
N ASP A 219 -17.34 0.99 -6.08
CA ASP A 219 -18.81 1.03 -6.01
C ASP A 219 -19.44 0.53 -7.31
N ILE A 220 -19.20 -0.76 -7.59
CA ILE A 220 -19.69 -1.46 -8.77
C ILE A 220 -20.34 -2.76 -8.32
N GLU A 221 -21.51 -3.09 -8.88
CA GLU A 221 -22.18 -4.36 -8.67
C GLU A 221 -21.47 -5.49 -9.44
N VAL A 222 -21.34 -6.63 -8.77
CA VAL A 222 -20.75 -7.85 -9.33
C VAL A 222 -21.87 -8.70 -9.91
N PRO A 223 -21.67 -9.35 -11.08
CA PRO A 223 -20.47 -9.33 -11.92
C PRO A 223 -20.43 -8.13 -12.89
N TYR A 224 -19.22 -7.62 -13.14
CA TYR A 224 -18.97 -6.60 -14.16
C TYR A 224 -17.85 -7.03 -15.12
N VAL A 225 -17.81 -6.40 -16.30
CA VAL A 225 -16.85 -6.76 -17.36
C VAL A 225 -15.82 -5.67 -17.58
N TYR A 226 -14.55 -6.05 -17.57
CA TYR A 226 -13.45 -5.23 -18.08
C TYR A 226 -12.97 -5.80 -19.41
N ALA A 227 -12.73 -4.91 -20.36
CA ALA A 227 -12.31 -5.27 -21.70
C ALA A 227 -11.06 -4.48 -22.13
N HIS A 228 -10.29 -5.08 -23.01
CA HIS A 228 -9.36 -4.38 -23.88
C HIS A 228 -10.15 -3.82 -25.06
N ILE A 229 -10.05 -2.51 -25.28
CA ILE A 229 -10.77 -1.76 -26.30
C ILE A 229 -9.75 -1.16 -27.25
N ALA A 230 -9.67 -1.70 -28.46
CA ALA A 230 -8.91 -1.10 -29.56
C ALA A 230 -9.73 0.06 -30.14
N LEU A 231 -9.30 1.30 -29.91
CA LEU A 231 -9.95 2.46 -30.51
C LEU A 231 -9.67 2.54 -32.02
N ASP A 232 -10.63 3.04 -32.78
CA ASP A 232 -10.45 3.24 -34.21
C ASP A 232 -9.30 4.23 -34.46
N GLY A 233 -8.25 3.76 -35.16
CA GLY A 233 -7.04 4.53 -35.43
C GLY A 233 -5.95 4.44 -34.35
N ALA A 234 -6.13 3.62 -33.31
CA ALA A 234 -5.11 3.31 -32.32
C ALA A 234 -4.52 1.91 -32.53
N ASP A 235 -3.20 1.79 -32.34
CA ASP A 235 -2.45 0.52 -32.42
C ASP A 235 -2.15 -0.07 -31.03
N LEU A 236 -2.90 0.37 -30.01
CA LEU A 236 -2.81 -0.12 -28.64
C LEU A 236 -4.21 -0.16 -28.01
N ALA A 237 -4.55 -1.29 -27.40
CA ALA A 237 -5.83 -1.45 -26.72
C ALA A 237 -5.80 -0.76 -25.34
N LEU A 238 -6.90 -0.09 -25.02
CA LEU A 238 -7.15 0.54 -23.73
C LEU A 238 -7.95 -0.38 -22.82
N HIS A 239 -7.68 -0.34 -21.53
CA HIS A 239 -8.54 -1.01 -20.56
C HIS A 239 -9.76 -0.14 -20.28
N GLY A 240 -10.96 -0.70 -20.45
CA GLY A 240 -12.22 -0.02 -20.19
C GLY A 240 -13.26 -0.96 -19.60
N ARG A 241 -14.13 -0.41 -18.75
CA ARG A 241 -15.30 -1.13 -18.25
C ARG A 241 -16.37 -1.17 -19.34
N ILE A 242 -17.01 -2.31 -19.54
CA ILE A 242 -18.20 -2.43 -20.40
C ILE A 242 -19.46 -2.34 -19.53
N GLY A 243 -20.43 -1.53 -19.97
CA GLY A 243 -21.72 -1.33 -19.31
C GLY A 243 -22.87 -1.26 -20.30
N GLY A 244 -24.11 -1.30 -19.78
CA GLY A 244 -25.32 -1.24 -20.61
C GLY A 244 -25.70 -2.55 -21.31
N ILE A 245 -24.97 -3.65 -21.04
CA ILE A 245 -25.27 -4.99 -21.54
C ILE A 245 -24.97 -6.03 -20.45
N PRO A 246 -25.74 -7.13 -20.35
CA PRO A 246 -25.41 -8.25 -19.48
C PRO A 246 -24.02 -8.84 -19.76
N TYR A 247 -23.35 -9.32 -18.71
CA TYR A 247 -21.98 -9.84 -18.79
C TYR A 247 -21.82 -11.05 -19.72
N ASP A 248 -22.89 -11.84 -19.89
CA ASP A 248 -22.95 -13.05 -20.71
C ASP A 248 -23.14 -12.76 -22.21
N GLN A 249 -23.41 -11.49 -22.56
CA GLN A 249 -23.57 -11.05 -23.94
C GLN A 249 -22.36 -10.28 -24.46
N VAL A 250 -21.33 -10.07 -23.63
CA VAL A 250 -20.06 -9.47 -24.08
C VAL A 250 -19.29 -10.49 -24.90
N ARG A 251 -18.80 -10.05 -26.07
CA ARG A 251 -18.10 -10.89 -27.03
C ARG A 251 -16.94 -10.13 -27.69
N MET A 252 -15.93 -10.86 -28.11
CA MET A 252 -14.81 -10.32 -28.89
C MET A 252 -15.34 -9.81 -30.23
N GLY A 253 -14.86 -8.66 -30.68
CA GLY A 253 -15.37 -7.96 -31.87
C GLY A 253 -16.49 -6.96 -31.59
N LEU A 254 -17.08 -6.94 -30.38
CA LEU A 254 -18.16 -6.01 -30.05
C LEU A 254 -17.74 -4.55 -30.22
N ARG A 255 -18.54 -3.78 -30.96
CA ARG A 255 -18.33 -2.36 -31.19
C ARG A 255 -18.89 -1.54 -30.05
N VAL A 256 -18.04 -0.69 -29.47
CA VAL A 256 -18.36 0.08 -28.25
C VAL A 256 -18.02 1.55 -28.41
N GLU A 257 -18.73 2.39 -27.65
CA GLU A 257 -18.47 3.82 -27.54
C GLU A 257 -18.40 4.26 -26.07
N PRO A 258 -17.57 5.27 -25.74
CA PRO A 258 -17.41 5.76 -24.38
C PRO A 258 -18.63 6.57 -23.94
N VAL A 259 -19.13 6.25 -22.74
CA VAL A 259 -20.18 6.99 -22.05
C VAL A 259 -19.56 7.91 -21.03
N TRP A 260 -19.97 9.17 -21.06
CA TRP A 260 -19.44 10.24 -20.21
C TRP A 260 -20.51 10.68 -19.21
N THR A 261 -20.21 10.59 -17.92
CA THR A 261 -21.04 11.15 -16.86
C THR A 261 -20.89 12.66 -16.82
N GLU A 262 -21.96 13.37 -16.42
CA GLU A 262 -21.93 14.82 -16.29
C GLU A 262 -20.87 15.27 -15.26
N GLY A 263 -20.06 16.27 -15.62
CA GLY A 263 -18.94 16.74 -14.80
C GLY A 263 -17.70 15.84 -14.77
N ALA A 264 -17.73 14.65 -15.36
CA ALA A 264 -16.58 13.75 -15.40
C ALA A 264 -15.51 14.18 -16.41
N ARG A 265 -14.23 14.02 -16.04
CA ARG A 265 -13.07 14.33 -16.89
C ARG A 265 -12.60 13.16 -17.77
N HIS A 266 -13.18 11.99 -17.58
CA HIS A 266 -12.88 10.76 -18.29
C HIS A 266 -14.18 9.96 -18.46
N PRO A 267 -14.25 9.02 -19.42
CA PRO A 267 -15.42 8.15 -19.56
C PRO A 267 -15.59 7.25 -18.32
N ASP A 268 -16.83 6.90 -18.02
CA ASP A 268 -17.20 6.03 -16.90
C ASP A 268 -17.16 4.54 -17.33
N HIS A 269 -17.81 4.23 -18.44
CA HIS A 269 -17.83 2.92 -19.07
C HIS A 269 -18.02 3.07 -20.59
N CYS A 270 -17.82 1.98 -21.31
CA CYS A 270 -18.15 1.89 -22.73
C CYS A 270 -19.42 1.06 -22.89
N ARG A 271 -20.32 1.50 -23.79
CA ARG A 271 -21.56 0.79 -24.11
C ARG A 271 -21.51 0.25 -25.55
N PRO A 272 -22.20 -0.85 -25.87
CA PRO A 272 -22.30 -1.32 -27.25
C PRO A 272 -23.02 -0.31 -28.13
N THR A 273 -22.53 -0.11 -29.36
CA THR A 273 -23.15 0.77 -30.36
C THR A 273 -24.31 0.12 -31.10
N GLY A 274 -24.42 -1.22 -31.05
CA GLY A 274 -25.40 -2.01 -31.80
C GLY A 274 -24.98 -2.32 -33.24
N GLU A 275 -23.77 -1.91 -33.64
CA GLU A 275 -23.15 -2.31 -34.91
C GLU A 275 -22.80 -3.80 -34.93
N PRO A 276 -22.68 -4.42 -36.13
CA PRO A 276 -22.17 -5.79 -36.22
C PRO A 276 -20.76 -5.88 -35.65
N ASP A 277 -20.43 -7.06 -35.11
CA ASP A 277 -19.12 -7.32 -34.54
C ASP A 277 -18.03 -7.17 -35.62
N ALA A 278 -16.90 -6.57 -35.25
CA ALA A 278 -15.76 -6.40 -36.13
C ALA A 278 -15.16 -7.77 -36.52
N ASP A 279 -14.60 -7.84 -37.73
CA ASP A 279 -13.89 -9.04 -38.19
C ASP A 279 -12.65 -9.32 -37.33
N TYR A 280 -12.40 -10.58 -36.99
CA TYR A 280 -11.26 -10.99 -36.16
C TYR A 280 -9.91 -10.52 -36.73
N ASP A 281 -9.75 -10.54 -38.06
CA ASP A 281 -8.51 -10.10 -38.70
C ASP A 281 -8.20 -8.61 -38.47
N SER A 282 -9.21 -7.80 -38.14
CA SER A 282 -9.04 -6.37 -37.88
C SER A 282 -8.40 -6.05 -36.51
N TYR A 283 -8.47 -6.98 -35.55
CA TYR A 283 -8.03 -6.72 -34.17
C TYR A 283 -7.12 -7.81 -33.57
N LYS A 284 -6.81 -8.88 -34.31
CA LYS A 284 -5.95 -9.98 -33.85
C LYS A 284 -4.56 -9.55 -33.37
N GLU A 285 -4.01 -8.45 -33.88
CA GLU A 285 -2.71 -7.91 -33.46
C GLU A 285 -2.78 -7.13 -32.14
N LEU A 286 -3.98 -6.90 -31.60
CA LEU A 286 -4.28 -6.11 -30.40
C LEU A 286 -4.93 -6.95 -29.28
N LEU A 287 -4.78 -8.28 -29.35
CA LEU A 287 -5.20 -9.23 -28.33
C LEU A 287 -4.27 -9.19 -27.11
#